data_AF-A0A1A8JNI3-F1
#
_entry.id   AF-A0A1A8JNI3-F1
#
_cell.length_a   1.000
_cell.length_b   1.000
_cell.length_c   1.000
_cell.angle_alpha   90.00
_cell.angle_beta   90.00
_cell.angle_gamma   90.00
#
_symmetry.space_group_name_H-M   'P 1'
#
loop_
_entity.id
_entity.type
_entity.pdbx_description
1 polymer ?
#
loop_
_entity_poly.entity_id
_entity_poly.type
_entity_poly.pdbx_seq_one_letter_code
_entity_poly.pdbx_strand_id
1 'polypeptide(L)'
;LDFEVCKDFYITVEAWDSGNPPLSTATMVIIQLMDVNDNAPVFDQDIYNVLISEDAPVGQTVTRVFAEDLDSQVNGRITYSILK
;
A
#
# COMPACT_ATOMS: atom_id res chain seq x y z
N LEU A 1 -9.80 -9.87 3.12
CA LEU A 1 -9.22 -8.76 3.91
C LEU A 1 -8.12 -8.21 3.06
N ASP A 2 -8.13 -6.91 2.82
CA ASP A 2 -7.29 -6.24 1.83
C ASP A 2 -6.88 -4.91 2.49
N PHE A 3 -5.58 -4.78 2.79
CA PHE A 3 -5.05 -3.67 3.59
C PHE A 3 -5.04 -2.37 2.77
N GLU A 4 -4.83 -2.48 1.46
CA GLU A 4 -4.77 -1.39 0.48
C GLU A 4 -6.14 -0.75 0.32
N VAL A 5 -7.21 -1.54 0.48
CA VAL A 5 -8.60 -1.06 0.40
C VAL A 5 -9.17 -0.61 1.75
N CYS A 6 -8.98 -1.38 2.83
CA CYS A 6 -9.59 -1.09 4.12
C CYS A 6 -8.76 -1.59 5.30
N LYS A 7 -8.25 -0.66 6.12
CA LYS A 7 -7.28 -0.96 7.19
C LYS A 7 -7.91 -1.32 8.53
N ASP A 8 -9.10 -0.79 8.82
CA ASP A 8 -9.76 -0.94 10.11
C ASP A 8 -11.22 -1.38 9.92
N PHE A 9 -11.64 -2.39 10.69
CA PHE A 9 -13.02 -2.84 10.76
C PHE A 9 -13.58 -2.60 12.16
N TYR A 10 -14.80 -2.09 12.22
CA TYR A 10 -15.51 -1.79 13.45
C TYR A 10 -16.75 -2.68 13.54
N ILE A 11 -16.80 -3.52 14.57
CA ILE A 11 -17.92 -4.45 14.79
C ILE A 11 -18.55 -4.13 16.14
N THR A 12 -19.86 -3.87 16.15
CA THR A 12 -20.63 -3.74 17.41
C THR A 12 -21.14 -5.11 17.82
N VAL A 13 -20.76 -5.54 19.03
CA VAL A 13 -21.23 -6.77 19.65
C VAL A 13 -22.23 -6.38 20.73
N GLU A 14 -23.46 -6.86 20.60
CA GLU A 14 -24.52 -6.66 21.61
C GLU A 14 -24.82 -7.98 22.32
N ALA A 15 -24.94 -7.93 23.65
CA ALA A 15 -25.26 -9.07 24.50
C ALA A 15 -26.48 -8.75 25.36
N TRP A 16 -27.45 -9.66 25.40
CA TRP A 16 -28.74 -9.45 26.07
C TRP A 16 -28.96 -10.57 27.09
N ASP A 17 -29.57 -10.26 28.24
CA ASP A 17 -29.99 -11.27 29.20
C ASP A 17 -31.36 -11.87 28.86
N SER A 18 -31.79 -12.90 29.62
CA SER A 18 -33.10 -13.53 29.47
C SER A 18 -34.16 -12.96 30.44
N GLY A 19 -33.97 -11.73 30.92
CA GLY A 19 -34.92 -11.05 31.82
C GLY A 19 -36.23 -10.66 31.12
N ASN A 20 -37.21 -10.19 31.92
CA ASN A 20 -38.44 -9.60 31.40
C ASN A 20 -38.76 -8.28 32.13
N PRO A 21 -38.46 -7.11 31.54
CA PRO A 21 -37.85 -6.93 30.22
C PRO A 21 -36.35 -7.33 30.21
N PRO A 22 -35.80 -7.73 29.04
CA PRO A 22 -34.39 -8.06 28.93
C PRO A 22 -33.52 -6.79 29.02
N LEU A 23 -32.35 -6.90 29.64
CA LEU A 23 -31.31 -5.89 29.58
C LEU A 23 -30.31 -6.23 28.48
N SER A 24 -29.87 -5.24 27.72
CA SER A 24 -28.80 -5.39 26.74
C SER A 24 -27.63 -4.44 27.00
N THR A 25 -26.46 -4.84 26.55
CA THR A 25 -25.25 -4.01 26.50
C THR A 25 -24.54 -4.22 25.18
N ALA A 26 -23.97 -3.15 24.62
CA ALA A 26 -23.20 -3.19 23.40
C ALA A 26 -21.76 -2.74 23.65
N THR A 27 -20.81 -3.39 22.98
CA THR A 27 -19.40 -2.97 22.95
C THR A 27 -18.88 -2.98 21.52
N MET A 28 -17.88 -2.17 21.22
CA MET A 28 -17.25 -2.11 19.89
C MET A 28 -15.93 -2.86 19.90
N VAL A 29 -15.76 -3.75 18.93
CA VAL A 29 -14.50 -4.44 18.62
C VAL A 29 -13.87 -3.76 17.42
N ILE A 30 -12.61 -3.38 17.57
CA ILE A 30 -11.80 -2.78 16.50
C ILE A 30 -10.82 -3.83 16.01
N ILE A 31 -10.87 -4.16 14.71
CA ILE A 31 -9.95 -5.08 14.06
C ILE A 31 -9.07 -4.27 13.12
N GLN A 32 -7.76 -4.30 13.36
CA GLN A 32 -6.79 -3.62 12.53
C GLN A 32 -6.07 -4.64 11.66
N LEU A 33 -6.06 -4.41 10.35
CA LEU A 33 -5.27 -5.22 9.43
C LEU A 33 -3.80 -4.87 9.52
N MET A 34 -2.97 -5.90 9.42
CA MET A 34 -1.53 -5.75 9.23
C MET A 34 -1.22 -5.87 7.75
N ASP A 35 -0.43 -4.91 7.26
CA ASP A 35 0.06 -4.89 5.89
C ASP A 35 0.96 -6.10 5.58
N VAL A 36 0.90 -6.58 4.34
CA VAL A 36 1.74 -7.66 3.81
C VAL A 36 2.37 -7.19 2.51
N ASN A 37 3.53 -7.73 2.14
CA ASN A 37 4.15 -7.39 0.87
C ASN A 37 3.52 -8.23 -0.24
N ASP A 38 2.40 -7.77 -0.79
CA ASP A 38 1.67 -8.46 -1.86
C ASP A 38 1.45 -7.61 -3.12
N ASN A 39 1.91 -6.36 -3.13
CA ASN A 39 2.03 -5.55 -4.33
C ASN A 39 3.49 -5.50 -4.79
N ALA A 40 3.71 -5.62 -6.09
CA ALA A 40 5.04 -5.46 -6.67
C ALA A 40 5.19 -4.02 -7.20
N PRO A 41 6.39 -3.43 -7.16
CA PRO A 41 6.63 -2.13 -7.77
C PRO A 41 6.31 -2.13 -9.27
N VAL A 42 5.51 -1.16 -9.73
CA VAL A 42 5.11 -1.00 -11.13
C VAL A 42 5.67 0.32 -11.66
N PHE A 43 6.41 0.26 -12.77
CA PHE A 43 6.90 1.46 -13.47
C PHE A 43 5.74 2.23 -14.12
N ASP A 44 5.85 3.56 -14.19
CA ASP A 44 4.86 4.40 -14.87
C ASP A 44 4.87 4.26 -16.40
N GLN A 45 5.93 3.67 -16.95
CA GLN A 45 6.08 3.36 -18.37
C GLN A 45 6.74 2.00 -18.58
N ASP A 46 6.24 1.23 -19.54
CA ASP A 46 6.87 -0.02 -19.96
C ASP A 46 8.22 0.22 -20.68
N ILE A 47 8.32 1.34 -21.41
CA ILE A 47 9.48 1.70 -22.22
C ILE A 47 9.76 3.19 -22.07
N TYR A 48 10.95 3.52 -21.58
CA TYR A 48 11.45 4.90 -21.51
C TYR A 48 12.34 5.20 -22.71
N ASN A 49 11.82 5.94 -23.70
CA ASN A 49 12.58 6.38 -24.86
C ASN A 49 13.11 7.81 -24.64
N VAL A 50 14.43 7.98 -24.76
CA VAL A 50 15.10 9.27 -24.51
C VAL A 50 16.10 9.54 -25.62
N LEU A 51 16.09 10.76 -26.14
CA LEU A 51 17.10 11.24 -27.08
C LEU A 51 18.14 12.06 -26.31
N ILE A 52 19.42 11.75 -26.52
CA ILE A 52 20.53 12.45 -25.89
C ILE A 52 21.52 12.93 -26.96
N SER A 53 22.09 14.12 -26.76
CA SER A 53 23.14 14.67 -27.62
C SER A 53 24.42 13.85 -27.47
N GLU A 54 25.17 13.66 -28.55
CA GLU A 54 26.51 13.06 -28.50
C GLU A 54 27.51 13.92 -27.71
N ASP A 55 27.28 15.24 -27.67
CA ASP A 55 28.10 16.21 -26.94
C ASP A 55 27.69 16.36 -25.45
N ALA A 56 26.83 15.47 -24.93
CA ALA A 56 26.34 15.53 -23.56
C ALA A 56 27.50 15.39 -22.55
N PRO A 57 27.71 16.35 -21.62
CA PRO A 57 28.77 16.27 -20.63
C PRO A 57 28.58 15.13 -19.62
N VAL A 58 29.69 14.66 -19.04
CA VAL A 58 29.69 13.67 -17.96
C VAL A 58 28.91 14.20 -16.76
N GLY A 59 28.03 13.34 -16.21
CA GLY A 59 27.15 13.70 -15.10
C GLY A 59 25.83 14.35 -15.53
N GLN A 60 25.59 14.52 -16.83
CA GLN A 60 24.27 14.93 -17.32
C GLN A 60 23.22 13.85 -16.99
N THR A 61 22.15 14.25 -16.32
CA THR A 61 20.98 13.40 -16.10
C THR A 61 20.31 13.09 -17.44
N VAL A 62 20.20 11.80 -17.78
CA VAL A 62 19.54 11.35 -19.01
C VAL A 62 18.03 11.35 -18.84
N THR A 63 17.54 10.67 -17.81
CA THR A 63 16.12 10.58 -17.49
C THR A 63 15.94 10.19 -16.03
N ARG A 64 14.69 10.25 -15.56
CA ARG A 64 14.25 9.72 -14.28
C ARG A 64 13.15 8.70 -14.56
N VAL A 65 13.35 7.48 -14.09
CA VAL A 65 12.28 6.46 -14.05
C VAL A 65 11.52 6.57 -12.75
N PHE A 66 10.25 6.17 -12.76
CA PHE A 66 9.38 6.18 -11.59
C PHE A 66 8.64 4.85 -11.51
N ALA A 67 8.62 4.27 -10.32
CA ALA A 67 7.79 3.12 -10.00
C ALA A 67 6.99 3.41 -8.72
N GLU A 68 5.82 2.78 -8.62
CA GLU A 68 4.90 2.85 -7.49
C GLU A 68 4.60 1.45 -6.96
N ASP A 69 4.52 1.34 -5.65
CA ASP A 69 4.17 0.14 -4.92
C ASP A 69 3.11 0.56 -3.89
N LEU A 70 1.99 -0.16 -3.84
CA LEU A 70 0.84 0.22 -3.01
C LEU A 70 0.99 -0.22 -1.55
N ASP A 71 1.96 -1.10 -1.27
CA ASP A 71 2.20 -1.57 0.08
C ASP A 71 2.77 -0.45 0.97
N SER A 72 2.64 -0.60 2.29
CA SER A 72 3.05 0.43 3.23
C SER A 72 4.47 0.23 3.77
N GLN A 73 5.08 1.35 4.19
CA GLN A 73 6.35 1.39 4.91
C GLN A 73 7.52 0.69 4.18
N VAL A 74 7.98 -0.44 4.72
CA VAL A 74 9.13 -1.20 4.20
C VAL A 74 8.70 -2.07 3.03
N ASN A 75 7.44 -2.51 2.99
CA ASN A 75 6.91 -3.33 1.92
C ASN A 75 6.87 -2.52 0.61
N GLY A 76 6.37 -1.28 0.65
CA GLY A 76 6.40 -0.36 -0.50
C GLY A 76 7.70 0.40 -0.73
N ARG A 77 8.83 0.01 -0.11
CA ARG A 77 10.11 0.69 -0.33
C ARG A 77 10.76 0.21 -1.63
N ILE A 78 10.86 1.13 -2.59
CA ILE A 78 11.43 0.84 -3.91
C ILE A 78 12.93 1.17 -3.97
N THR A 79 13.71 0.29 -4.59
CA THR A 79 15.12 0.52 -4.96
C THR A 79 15.33 0.21 -6.44
N TYR A 80 16.16 1.02 -7.12
CA TYR A 80 16.38 0.93 -8.56
C TYR A 80 17.77 0.37 -8.86
N SER A 81 17.86 -0.49 -9.87
CA SER A 81 19.13 -0.99 -10.39
C SER A 81 19.05 -1.17 -11.90
N ILE A 82 20.19 -1.04 -12.58
CA ILE A 82 20.31 -1.31 -14.02
C ILE A 82 20.84 -2.73 -14.16
N LEU A 83 20.09 -3.58 -14.85
CA LEU A 83 20.52 -4.94 -15.17
C LEU A 83 21.48 -4.92 -16.36
N LYS A 84 22.46 -5.84 -16.34
CA LYS A 84 23.49 -5.98 -17.37
C LYS A 84 23.13 -7.08 -18.37
#